data_AF-A0ABD5PMJ4-F1
#
_entry.id   AF-A0ABD5PMJ4-F1
#
_cell.length_a   1.000
_cell.length_b   1.000
_cell.length_c   1.000
_cell.angle_alpha   90.00
_cell.angle_beta   90.00
_cell.angle_gamma   90.00
#
_symmetry.space_group_name_H-M   'P 1'
#
loop_
_entity.id
_entity.type
_entity.pdbx_description
1 polymer ?
#
loop_
_entity_poly.entity_id
_entity_poly.type
_entity_poly.pdbx_seq_one_letter_code
_entity_poly.pdbx_strand_id
1 'polypeptide(L)'
;MNVFWLDDDSRLAAHYHCDQHVNKMLLEAAQVLCTAARENGYDAEFLYGSTHVGHPVTRWAAESRANWLRLREHAEALNAEFVERYDKDGDHASWHVIERIESDEITFPTDEPTPRPQAMPDEYKRPGDPVAAYRAYYAGEKAEWAEWNYIEEPPWLEDYRSRFDPDVKTT
;
A
#
# COMPACT_ATOMS: atom_id res chain seq x y z
N MET A 1 -7.29 6.67 2.03
CA MET A 1 -6.35 5.58 2.29
C MET A 1 -6.00 4.96 0.95
N ASN A 2 -4.73 4.65 0.72
CA ASN A 2 -4.29 3.90 -0.45
C ASN A 2 -3.19 2.93 -0.06
N VAL A 3 -2.95 1.92 -0.91
CA VAL A 3 -1.81 1.01 -0.74
C VAL A 3 -0.66 1.35 -1.68
N PHE A 4 -0.92 2.07 -2.77
CA PHE A 4 0.05 2.40 -3.81
C PHE A 4 0.90 1.19 -4.24
N TRP A 5 0.30 0.31 -5.05
CA TRP A 5 1.00 -0.82 -5.66
C TRP A 5 1.95 -0.32 -6.76
N LEU A 6 3.11 0.23 -6.40
CA LEU A 6 4.04 0.87 -7.33
C LEU A 6 4.90 -0.13 -8.13
N ASP A 7 4.84 -1.41 -7.77
CA ASP A 7 5.43 -2.53 -8.51
C ASP A 7 4.66 -3.83 -8.16
N ASP A 8 4.92 -4.91 -8.89
CA ASP A 8 4.43 -6.24 -8.53
C ASP A 8 5.30 -6.91 -7.47
N ASP A 9 6.59 -6.58 -7.42
CA ASP A 9 7.48 -6.95 -6.32
C ASP A 9 7.28 -6.00 -5.13
N SER A 10 6.94 -6.55 -3.96
CA SER A 10 6.63 -5.76 -2.76
C SER A 10 7.81 -4.90 -2.29
N ARG A 11 9.06 -5.35 -2.48
CA ARG A 11 10.26 -4.59 -2.12
C ARG A 11 10.45 -3.41 -3.07
N LEU A 12 10.34 -3.62 -4.38
CA LEU A 12 10.39 -2.52 -5.34
C LEU A 12 9.24 -1.53 -5.14
N ALA A 13 8.03 -2.03 -4.87
CA ALA A 13 6.89 -1.17 -4.60
C ALA A 13 7.13 -0.29 -3.35
N ALA A 14 7.66 -0.86 -2.27
CA ALA A 14 8.04 -0.10 -1.08
C ALA A 14 9.17 0.89 -1.38
N HIS A 15 10.21 0.44 -2.10
CA HIS A 15 11.32 1.27 -2.53
C HIS A 15 10.85 2.48 -3.34
N TYR A 16 9.86 2.35 -4.22
CA TYR A 16 9.44 3.50 -5.01
C TYR A 16 8.60 4.55 -4.27
N HIS A 17 8.20 4.29 -3.02
CA HIS A 17 7.51 5.31 -2.23
C HIS A 17 8.41 6.53 -1.99
N CYS A 18 7.78 7.71 -1.98
CA CYS A 18 8.43 8.92 -1.50
C CYS A 18 8.55 8.87 0.02
N ASP A 19 9.47 9.65 0.56
CA ASP A 19 9.84 9.60 1.97
C ASP A 19 8.63 9.80 2.88
N GLN A 20 7.78 10.78 2.58
CA GLN A 20 6.60 11.08 3.39
C GLN A 20 5.58 9.92 3.42
N HIS A 21 5.61 9.03 2.43
CA HIS A 21 4.67 7.92 2.36
C HIS A 21 5.16 6.63 2.99
N VAL A 22 6.46 6.37 3.12
CA VAL A 22 6.96 5.10 3.70
C VAL A 22 6.34 4.86 5.08
N ASN A 23 6.47 5.83 5.98
CA ASN A 23 5.90 5.76 7.34
C ASN A 23 4.36 5.72 7.34
N LYS A 24 3.73 6.56 6.50
CA LYS A 24 2.27 6.70 6.46
C LYS A 24 1.58 5.45 5.91
N MET A 25 2.14 4.84 4.86
CA MET A 25 1.57 3.65 4.23
C MET A 25 1.66 2.43 5.14
N LEU A 26 2.71 2.35 5.97
CA LEU A 26 2.82 1.30 6.97
C LEU A 26 1.73 1.41 8.06
N LEU A 27 1.43 2.62 8.52
CA LEU A 27 0.31 2.87 9.44
C LEU A 27 -1.05 2.53 8.80
N GLU A 28 -1.29 2.99 7.57
CA GLU A 28 -2.53 2.70 6.84
C GLU A 28 -2.71 1.19 6.58
N ALA A 29 -1.62 0.47 6.24
CA ALA A 29 -1.63 -0.98 6.08
C ALA A 29 -2.01 -1.69 7.38
N ALA A 30 -1.44 -1.29 8.52
CA ALA A 30 -1.79 -1.88 9.81
C ALA A 30 -3.26 -1.68 10.18
N GLN A 31 -3.80 -0.49 9.93
CA GLN A 31 -5.22 -0.19 10.16
C GLN A 31 -6.13 -1.08 9.30
N VAL A 32 -5.78 -1.28 8.03
CA VAL A 32 -6.51 -2.20 7.14
C VAL A 32 -6.42 -3.64 7.63
N LEU A 33 -5.20 -4.13 7.89
CA LEU A 33 -4.97 -5.53 8.26
C LEU A 33 -5.67 -5.88 9.58
N CYS A 34 -5.62 -4.98 10.57
CA CYS A 34 -6.34 -5.14 11.84
C CYS A 34 -7.86 -5.14 11.63
N THR A 35 -8.38 -4.22 10.82
CA THR A 35 -9.82 -4.18 10.53
C THR A 35 -10.26 -5.44 9.82
N ALA A 36 -9.52 -5.88 8.81
CA ALA A 36 -9.80 -7.11 8.08
C ALA A 36 -9.72 -8.36 8.97
N ALA A 37 -8.78 -8.42 9.92
CA ALA A 37 -8.69 -9.50 10.89
C ALA A 37 -9.94 -9.53 11.81
N ARG A 38 -10.35 -8.37 12.34
CA ARG A 38 -11.54 -8.23 13.18
C ARG A 38 -12.83 -8.64 12.45
N GLU A 39 -13.00 -8.20 11.20
CA GLU A 39 -14.14 -8.59 10.37
C GLU A 39 -14.20 -10.10 10.11
N ASN A 40 -13.06 -10.78 10.19
CA ASN A 40 -12.93 -12.24 10.02
C ASN A 40 -12.81 -13.00 11.35
N GLY A 41 -13.29 -12.41 12.45
CA GLY A 41 -13.43 -13.06 13.75
C GLY A 41 -12.16 -13.12 14.60
N TYR A 42 -11.06 -12.50 14.16
CA TYR A 42 -9.84 -12.38 14.97
C TYR A 42 -9.88 -11.08 15.78
N ASP A 43 -10.18 -11.20 17.07
CA ASP A 43 -10.24 -10.07 18.01
C ASP A 43 -9.16 -10.20 19.10
N ALA A 44 -8.28 -9.20 19.16
CA ALA A 44 -7.26 -9.09 20.18
C ALA A 44 -7.05 -7.62 20.59
N GLU A 45 -6.70 -7.40 21.87
CA GLU A 45 -6.54 -6.06 22.46
C GLU A 45 -5.44 -5.23 21.78
N PHE A 46 -4.40 -5.89 21.27
CA PHE A 46 -3.26 -5.21 20.64
C PHE A 46 -3.53 -4.71 19.21
N LEU A 47 -4.64 -5.13 18.59
CA LEU A 47 -5.01 -4.67 17.26
C LEU A 47 -5.45 -3.21 17.30
N TYR A 48 -5.12 -2.46 16.24
CA TYR A 48 -5.79 -1.18 16.00
C TYR A 48 -7.31 -1.33 15.99
N GLY A 49 -8.02 -0.30 16.44
CA GLY A 49 -9.47 -0.24 16.32
C GLY A 49 -9.91 -0.29 14.85
N SER A 50 -11.09 -0.85 14.58
CA SER A 50 -11.62 -0.94 13.22
C SER A 50 -11.78 0.45 12.60
N THR A 51 -11.17 0.66 11.44
CA THR A 51 -11.28 1.90 10.65
C THR A 51 -11.56 1.56 9.19
N HIS A 52 -12.13 2.51 8.44
CA HIS A 52 -12.28 2.37 6.99
C HIS A 52 -12.97 1.06 6.53
N VAL A 53 -13.88 0.47 7.32
CA VAL A 53 -14.53 -0.83 7.06
C VAL A 53 -15.13 -0.93 5.65
N GLY A 54 -15.77 0.15 5.17
CA GLY A 54 -16.38 0.20 3.84
C GLY A 54 -15.41 0.54 2.69
N HIS A 55 -14.14 0.82 2.97
CA HIS A 55 -13.18 1.24 1.96
C HIS A 55 -12.81 0.06 1.04
N PRO A 56 -12.63 0.28 -0.28
CA PRO A 56 -12.33 -0.81 -1.22
C PRO A 56 -11.14 -1.68 -0.83
N VAL A 57 -10.08 -1.07 -0.30
CA VAL A 57 -8.89 -1.78 0.18
C VAL A 57 -9.20 -2.67 1.39
N THR A 58 -9.98 -2.18 2.35
CA THR A 58 -10.34 -2.94 3.56
C THR A 58 -11.22 -4.14 3.21
N ARG A 59 -12.21 -3.94 2.33
CA ARG A 59 -13.04 -5.04 1.83
C ARG A 59 -12.21 -6.10 1.10
N TRP A 60 -11.31 -5.66 0.21
CA TRP A 60 -10.41 -6.56 -0.49
C TRP A 60 -9.52 -7.35 0.48
N ALA A 61 -8.91 -6.70 1.48
CA ALA A 61 -8.10 -7.38 2.49
C ALA A 61 -8.91 -8.35 3.37
N ALA A 62 -10.19 -8.05 3.64
CA ALA A 62 -11.08 -8.91 4.42
C ALA A 62 -11.66 -10.07 3.61
N GLU A 63 -11.72 -9.97 2.29
CA GLU A 63 -12.35 -10.96 1.41
C GLU A 63 -11.53 -12.24 1.25
N SER A 64 -10.19 -12.15 1.30
CA SER A 64 -9.33 -13.29 1.01
C SER A 64 -8.05 -13.33 1.84
N ARG A 65 -7.65 -14.53 2.24
CA ARG A 65 -6.34 -14.78 2.87
C ARG A 65 -5.19 -14.31 1.99
N ALA A 66 -5.23 -14.62 0.70
CA ALA A 66 -4.17 -14.21 -0.23
C ALA A 66 -4.08 -12.68 -0.37
N ASN A 67 -5.20 -11.98 -0.35
CA ASN A 67 -5.22 -10.52 -0.37
C ASN A 67 -4.59 -9.95 0.92
N TRP A 68 -5.00 -10.47 2.08
CA TRP A 68 -4.49 -10.04 3.38
C TRP A 68 -2.97 -10.28 3.49
N LEU A 69 -2.50 -11.46 3.11
CA LEU A 69 -1.08 -11.81 3.11
C LEU A 69 -0.27 -10.92 2.16
N ARG A 70 -0.81 -10.61 0.98
CA ARG A 70 -0.16 -9.69 0.04
C ARG A 70 -0.01 -8.28 0.62
N LEU A 71 -1.02 -7.77 1.32
CA LEU A 71 -0.90 -6.48 2.00
C LEU A 71 0.09 -6.54 3.16
N ARG A 72 0.12 -7.64 3.92
CA ARG A 72 1.12 -7.86 4.98
C ARG A 72 2.54 -7.88 4.41
N GLU A 73 2.78 -8.59 3.31
CA GLU A 73 4.07 -8.63 2.61
C GLU A 73 4.51 -7.24 2.16
N HIS A 74 3.57 -6.43 1.62
CA HIS A 74 3.89 -5.06 1.26
C HIS A 74 4.19 -4.18 2.49
N ALA A 75 3.48 -4.38 3.60
CA ALA A 75 3.78 -3.71 4.87
C ALA A 75 5.16 -4.11 5.42
N GLU A 76 5.56 -5.37 5.30
CA GLU A 76 6.89 -5.85 5.69
C GLU A 76 7.98 -5.13 4.88
N ALA A 77 7.79 -5.02 3.56
CA ALA A 77 8.71 -4.30 2.69
C ALA A 77 8.77 -2.80 3.02
N LEU A 78 7.64 -2.16 3.32
CA LEU A 78 7.60 -0.78 3.80
C LEU A 78 8.31 -0.60 5.14
N ASN A 79 8.22 -1.58 6.04
CA ASN A 79 8.96 -1.56 7.30
C ASN A 79 10.47 -1.66 7.07
N ALA A 80 10.93 -2.54 6.17
CA ALA A 80 12.34 -2.61 5.80
C ALA A 80 12.87 -1.28 5.25
N GLU A 81 12.11 -0.64 4.34
CA GLU A 81 12.43 0.69 3.81
C GLU A 81 12.43 1.78 4.90
N PHE A 82 11.50 1.71 5.86
CA PHE A 82 11.46 2.62 7.00
C PHE A 82 12.73 2.50 7.86
N VAL A 83 13.15 1.28 8.15
CA VAL A 83 14.35 1.00 8.95
C VAL A 83 15.60 1.51 8.24
N GLU A 84 15.72 1.21 6.94
CA GLU A 84 16.88 1.58 6.14
C GLU A 84 16.97 3.10 5.90
N ARG A 85 15.91 3.75 5.43
CA ARG A 85 15.96 5.18 5.08
C ARG A 85 16.19 6.07 6.28
N TYR A 86 15.57 5.75 7.41
CA TYR A 86 15.57 6.63 8.58
C TYR A 86 16.56 6.19 9.66
N ASP A 87 17.49 5.29 9.33
CA ASP A 87 18.55 4.77 10.21
C ASP A 87 17.98 4.40 11.58
N LYS A 88 16.95 3.55 11.58
CA LYS A 88 16.25 3.15 12.81
C LYS A 88 16.87 1.90 13.40
N ASP A 89 17.04 1.92 14.72
CA ASP A 89 17.51 0.76 15.48
C ASP A 89 16.49 -0.40 15.55
N GLY A 90 15.25 -0.17 15.11
CA GLY A 90 14.18 -1.16 15.18
C GLY A 90 12.99 -0.81 14.30
N ASP A 91 12.07 -1.76 14.23
CA ASP A 91 10.90 -1.70 13.36
C ASP A 91 9.92 -0.60 13.73
N HIS A 92 9.08 -0.24 12.76
CA HIS A 92 8.00 0.68 12.98
C HIS A 92 6.96 0.07 13.93
N ALA A 93 6.39 0.88 14.83
CA ALA A 93 5.41 0.43 15.82
C ALA A 93 4.19 -0.28 15.20
N SER A 94 3.76 0.12 14.00
CA SER A 94 2.68 -0.55 13.29
C SER A 94 3.08 -1.93 12.75
N TRP A 95 4.34 -2.16 12.40
CA TRP A 95 4.82 -3.49 12.03
C TRP A 95 4.76 -4.43 13.23
N HIS A 96 5.14 -3.98 14.42
CA HIS A 96 5.00 -4.76 15.65
C HIS A 96 3.56 -5.22 15.94
N VAL A 97 2.55 -4.47 15.48
CA VAL A 97 1.16 -4.92 15.57
C VAL A 97 0.87 -5.98 14.51
N ILE A 98 1.27 -5.74 13.25
CA ILE A 98 1.03 -6.65 12.13
C ILE A 98 1.70 -8.01 12.34
N GLU A 99 2.95 -8.04 12.78
CA GLU A 99 3.74 -9.28 12.93
C GLU A 99 3.17 -10.22 14.00
N ARG A 100 2.46 -9.67 14.98
CA ARG A 100 1.80 -10.41 16.06
C ARG A 100 0.48 -11.06 15.63
N ILE A 101 -0.05 -10.71 14.46
CA ILE A 101 -1.30 -11.27 13.97
C ILE A 101 -1.02 -12.67 13.43
N GLU A 102 -1.62 -13.67 14.06
CA GLU A 102 -1.52 -15.06 13.64
C GLU A 102 -2.50 -15.31 12.48
N SER A 103 -2.01 -15.17 11.24
CA SER A 103 -2.86 -15.27 10.05
C SER A 103 -3.62 -16.59 9.95
N ASP A 104 -3.05 -17.68 10.46
CA ASP A 104 -3.66 -19.01 10.43
C ASP A 104 -4.90 -19.12 11.34
N GLU A 105 -5.04 -18.24 12.33
CA GLU A 105 -6.22 -18.16 13.19
C GLU A 105 -7.36 -17.33 12.57
N ILE A 106 -7.09 -16.60 11.48
CA ILE A 106 -8.10 -15.82 10.77
C ILE A 106 -8.86 -16.70 9.77
N THR A 107 -10.19 -16.69 9.82
CA THR A 107 -11.04 -17.42 8.87
C THR A 107 -11.55 -16.48 7.79
N PHE A 108 -10.92 -16.51 6.61
CA PHE A 108 -11.32 -15.70 5.45
C PHE A 108 -12.44 -16.37 4.63
N PRO A 109 -13.26 -15.60 3.89
CA PRO A 109 -14.26 -16.14 2.96
C PRO A 109 -13.67 -17.00 1.84
N THR A 110 -12.45 -16.69 1.38
CA THR A 110 -11.71 -17.46 0.39
C THR A 110 -10.20 -17.37 0.64
N ASP A 111 -9.44 -18.30 0.06
CA ASP A 111 -7.98 -18.25 0.01
C ASP A 111 -7.46 -17.75 -1.36
N GLU A 112 -8.33 -17.58 -2.35
CA GLU A 112 -7.94 -17.21 -3.71
C GLU A 112 -7.66 -15.70 -3.83
N PRO A 113 -6.62 -15.29 -4.58
CA PRO A 113 -6.36 -13.88 -4.81
C PRO A 113 -7.47 -13.24 -5.64
N THR A 114 -7.85 -12.01 -5.30
CA THR A 114 -8.81 -11.22 -6.07
C THR A 114 -8.14 -9.96 -6.62
N PRO A 115 -8.70 -9.32 -7.68
CA PRO A 115 -8.11 -8.13 -8.27
C PRO A 115 -7.85 -7.01 -7.24
N ARG A 116 -6.61 -6.47 -7.24
CA ARG A 116 -6.23 -5.35 -6.37
C ARG A 116 -7.14 -4.13 -6.64
N PRO A 117 -7.73 -3.52 -5.60
CA PRO A 117 -8.61 -2.38 -5.77
C PRO A 117 -7.80 -1.15 -6.22
N GLN A 118 -8.40 -0.35 -7.10
CA GLN A 118 -7.83 0.93 -7.55
C GLN A 118 -8.58 2.07 -6.85
N ALA A 119 -8.20 2.37 -5.61
CA ALA A 119 -8.83 3.39 -4.76
C ALA A 119 -8.35 4.81 -5.12
N MET A 120 -8.64 5.22 -6.36
CA MET A 120 -8.17 6.46 -7.00
C MET A 120 -9.27 7.04 -7.92
N PRO A 121 -9.14 8.30 -8.39
CA PRO A 121 -10.02 8.88 -9.40
C PRO A 121 -10.06 8.05 -10.70
N ASP A 122 -11.18 8.11 -11.42
CA ASP A 122 -11.44 7.25 -12.59
C ASP A 122 -10.43 7.46 -13.73
N GLU A 123 -9.89 8.68 -13.89
CA GLU A 123 -8.91 9.00 -14.94
C GLU A 123 -7.58 8.23 -14.81
N TYR A 124 -7.23 7.80 -13.59
CA TYR A 124 -6.03 7.02 -13.33
C TYR A 124 -6.27 5.51 -13.42
N LYS A 125 -7.53 5.05 -13.37
CA LYS A 125 -7.82 3.61 -13.36
C LYS A 125 -7.38 2.94 -14.65
N ARG A 126 -6.81 1.74 -14.54
CA ARG A 126 -6.38 0.89 -15.67
C ARG A 126 -6.90 -0.54 -15.44
N PRO A 127 -7.95 -0.97 -16.15
CA PRO A 127 -8.51 -2.31 -15.97
C PRO A 127 -7.43 -3.40 -16.15
N GLY A 128 -7.31 -4.30 -15.18
CA GLY A 128 -6.33 -5.39 -15.21
C GLY A 128 -4.88 -5.01 -14.88
N ASP A 129 -4.57 -3.71 -14.74
CA ASP A 129 -3.21 -3.23 -14.48
C ASP A 129 -3.18 -2.23 -13.31
N PRO A 130 -3.29 -2.72 -12.06
CA PRO A 130 -3.23 -1.85 -10.89
C PRO A 130 -1.88 -1.15 -10.72
N VAL A 131 -0.76 -1.72 -11.21
CA VAL A 131 0.55 -1.08 -11.08
C VAL A 131 0.62 0.17 -11.95
N ALA A 132 0.24 0.08 -13.23
CA ALA A 132 0.17 1.25 -14.09
C ALA A 132 -0.84 2.29 -13.57
N ALA A 133 -1.97 1.85 -13.03
CA ALA A 133 -2.96 2.76 -12.43
C ALA A 133 -2.38 3.52 -11.23
N TYR A 134 -1.71 2.82 -10.30
CA TYR A 134 -1.11 3.44 -9.14
C TYR A 134 0.09 4.32 -9.48
N ARG A 135 0.94 3.93 -10.44
CA ARG A 135 2.03 4.79 -10.94
C ARG A 135 1.49 6.08 -11.56
N ALA A 136 0.43 5.99 -12.37
CA ALA A 136 -0.22 7.17 -12.95
C ALA A 136 -0.80 8.10 -11.87
N TYR A 137 -1.51 7.54 -10.88
CA TYR A 137 -2.05 8.31 -9.76
C TYR A 137 -0.93 8.93 -8.91
N TYR A 138 0.15 8.19 -8.65
CA TYR A 138 1.30 8.69 -7.90
C TYR A 138 1.99 9.86 -8.62
N ALA A 139 2.21 9.71 -9.92
CA ALA A 139 2.81 10.74 -10.77
C ALA A 139 1.95 12.00 -10.86
N GLY A 140 0.64 11.85 -11.10
CA GLY A 140 -0.26 12.99 -11.30
C GLY A 140 -0.57 13.77 -10.02
N GLU A 141 -0.63 13.09 -8.86
CA GLU A 141 -1.25 13.68 -7.66
C GLU A 141 -0.33 13.72 -6.44
N LYS A 142 0.84 13.07 -6.50
CA LYS A 142 1.79 12.98 -5.39
C LYS A 142 3.16 13.53 -5.76
N ALA A 143 3.58 13.35 -7.01
CA ALA A 143 4.94 13.68 -7.44
C ALA A 143 5.30 15.18 -7.39
N GLU A 144 4.33 16.10 -7.34
CA GLU A 144 4.59 17.54 -7.22
C GLU A 144 5.20 17.92 -5.87
N TRP A 145 4.80 17.25 -4.80
CA TRP A 145 5.25 17.55 -3.42
C TRP A 145 6.07 16.42 -2.79
N ALA A 146 6.19 15.28 -3.48
CA ALA A 146 6.94 14.13 -3.02
C ALA A 146 8.45 14.39 -3.03
N GLU A 147 9.14 13.85 -2.02
CA GLU A 147 10.60 13.90 -1.93
C GLU A 147 11.19 12.49 -1.90
N TRP A 148 12.33 12.32 -2.55
CA TRP A 148 13.15 11.10 -2.55
C TRP A 148 14.58 11.48 -2.16
N ASN A 149 14.78 11.79 -0.88
CA ASN A 149 16.08 12.24 -0.40
C ASN A 149 17.03 11.08 -0.06
N TYR A 150 16.48 9.88 0.17
CA TYR A 150 17.23 8.71 0.62
C TYR A 150 17.49 7.68 -0.49
N ILE A 151 16.77 7.80 -1.61
CA ILE A 151 16.86 6.89 -2.75
C ILE A 151 16.79 7.68 -4.06
N GLU A 152 17.10 7.02 -5.17
CA GLU A 152 16.86 7.62 -6.48
C GLU A 152 15.35 7.71 -6.79
N GLU A 153 14.95 8.76 -7.50
CA GLU A 153 13.58 8.90 -7.97
C GLU A 153 13.20 7.69 -8.84
N PRO A 154 11.98 7.13 -8.71
CA PRO A 154 11.61 5.94 -9.46
C PRO A 154 11.77 6.15 -10.98
N PRO A 155 12.42 5.21 -11.70
CA PRO A 155 12.75 5.41 -13.12
C PRO A 155 11.52 5.52 -14.02
N TRP A 156 10.38 4.99 -13.57
CA TRP A 156 9.12 5.11 -14.28
C TRP A 156 8.46 6.48 -14.12
N LEU A 157 8.88 7.33 -13.18
CA LEU A 157 8.13 8.54 -12.83
C LEU A 157 8.10 9.57 -13.96
N GLU A 158 9.22 9.76 -14.67
CA GLU A 158 9.34 10.69 -15.81
C GLU A 158 8.38 10.32 -16.96
N ASP A 159 8.24 9.03 -17.25
CA ASP A 159 7.34 8.52 -18.28
C ASP A 159 5.86 8.86 -18.01
N TYR A 160 5.48 8.99 -16.74
CA TYR A 160 4.12 9.37 -16.36
C TYR A 160 3.98 10.90 -16.22
N ARG A 161 4.98 11.61 -15.70
CA ARG A 161 4.95 13.09 -15.61
C ARG A 161 4.71 13.75 -16.98
N SER A 162 5.42 13.29 -18.01
CA SER A 162 5.28 13.80 -19.38
C SER A 162 3.89 13.58 -20.00
N ARG A 163 3.11 12.61 -19.50
CA ARG A 163 1.76 12.27 -20.00
C ARG A 163 0.64 13.06 -19.32
N PHE A 164 0.91 13.65 -18.16
CA PHE A 164 -0.07 14.40 -17.38
C PHE A 164 0.38 15.84 -17.11
N ASP A 165 1.40 16.31 -17.83
CA ASP A 165 1.79 17.72 -17.86
C ASP A 165 0.63 18.55 -18.43
N PRO A 166 -0.01 19.43 -17.65
CA PRO A 166 -1.11 20.26 -18.13
C PRO A 166 -0.69 21.23 -19.25
N ASP A 167 0.61 21.48 -19.43
CA ASP A 167 1.16 22.33 -20.48
C ASP A 167 1.53 21.56 -21.76
N VAL A 168 1.53 20.22 -21.74
CA VAL A 168 1.71 19.40 -22.95
C VAL A 168 0.38 19.30 -23.68
N LYS A 169 0.13 20.26 -24.58
CA LYS A 169 -0.88 20.12 -25.62
C LYS A 169 -0.57 18.89 -26.45
N THR A 170 -1.44 17.88 -26.38
CA THR A 170 -1.49 16.76 -27.32
C THR A 170 -1.55 17.30 -28.75
N THR A 171 -0.44 17.21 -29.46
CA THR A 171 -0.35 17.38 -30.93
C THR A 171 -0.97 16.21 -31.67
#